data_AF-A0A2H0WPD9-F1
#
_entry.id   AF-A0A2H0WPD9-F1
#
_cell.length_a   1.000
_cell.length_b   1.000
_cell.length_c   1.000
_cell.angle_alpha   90.00
_cell.angle_beta   90.00
_cell.angle_gamma   90.00
#
_symmetry.space_group_name_H-M   'P 1'
#
loop_
_entity.id
_entity.type
_entity.pdbx_description
1 polymer ?
#
loop_
_entity_poly.entity_id
_entity_poly.type
_entity_poly.pdbx_seq_one_letter_code
_entity_poly.pdbx_strand_id
1 'polypeptide(L)'
;MRKIKQVVKKNPLFFAFFFPALVDGMATLLGQGFQYWDSSQRIINEASPAYYFLLASPWLFVLGSFIWFIFWYWMFKRLKEPLNLFLAILFIAGHSWGSSGWLMKIFKSCGLYTIDNQPSIIFAWSLLIVYFISIAAIATYCLRVYLRRSP
;
A
#
# COMPACT_ATOMS: atom_id res chain seq x y z
N MET A 1 4.76 9.52 21.04
CA MET A 1 5.07 10.40 19.88
C MET A 1 6.57 10.68 19.62
N ARG A 2 7.42 10.94 20.63
CA ARG A 2 8.83 11.37 20.42
C ARG A 2 9.69 10.33 19.66
N LYS A 3 9.56 9.03 19.97
CA LYS A 3 10.29 7.93 19.29
C LYS A 3 9.90 7.76 17.82
N ILE A 4 8.61 7.79 17.48
CA ILE A 4 8.12 7.67 16.09
C ILE A 4 8.69 8.79 15.23
N LYS A 5 8.68 10.03 15.74
CA LYS A 5 9.30 11.18 15.03
C LYS A 5 10.79 10.97 14.77
N GLN A 6 11.53 10.31 15.67
CA GLN A 6 12.95 10.00 15.48
C GLN A 6 13.17 8.91 14.41
N VAL A 7 12.29 7.91 14.34
CA VAL A 7 12.40 6.84 13.33
C VAL A 7 12.09 7.37 11.93
N VAL A 8 11.00 8.12 11.75
CA VAL A 8 10.64 8.74 10.47
C VAL A 8 11.75 9.66 9.97
N LYS A 9 12.31 10.45 10.89
CA LYS A 9 13.47 11.28 10.65
C LYS A 9 14.63 10.47 10.02
N LYS A 10 14.91 9.23 10.41
CA LYS A 10 16.04 8.48 9.84
C LYS A 10 15.86 8.09 8.38
N ASN A 11 14.63 7.96 7.89
CA ASN A 11 14.35 7.57 6.50
C ASN A 11 12.97 8.06 6.05
N PRO A 12 12.78 9.38 5.86
CA PRO A 12 11.45 9.94 5.66
C PRO A 12 10.79 9.46 4.36
N LEU A 13 11.55 9.32 3.27
CA LEU A 13 11.00 8.87 1.98
C LEU A 13 10.45 7.43 2.05
N PHE A 14 11.10 6.53 2.80
CA PHE A 14 10.55 5.19 3.04
C PHE A 14 9.19 5.25 3.73
N PHE A 15 9.09 6.05 4.80
CA PHE A 15 7.84 6.17 5.54
C PHE A 15 6.74 6.93 4.78
N ALA A 16 7.08 7.66 3.72
CA ALA A 16 6.11 8.34 2.87
C ALA A 16 5.23 7.35 2.09
N PHE A 17 5.81 6.24 1.59
CA PHE A 17 5.05 5.20 0.88
C PHE A 17 4.75 3.96 1.74
N PHE A 18 5.37 3.81 2.92
CA PHE A 18 5.17 2.64 3.77
C PHE A 18 3.70 2.37 4.11
N PHE A 19 2.94 3.42 4.42
CA PHE A 19 1.51 3.28 4.76
C PHE A 19 0.67 2.71 3.61
N PRO A 20 0.63 3.32 2.41
CA PRO A 20 -0.15 2.74 1.30
C PRO A 20 0.37 1.35 0.90
N ALA A 21 1.69 1.09 0.96
CA ALA A 21 2.24 -0.24 0.66
C ALA A 21 1.82 -1.32 1.66
N LEU A 22 1.75 -0.98 2.95
CA LEU A 22 1.26 -1.90 3.98
C LEU A 22 -0.23 -2.20 3.80
N VAL A 23 -1.03 -1.16 3.53
CA VAL A 23 -2.46 -1.33 3.26
C VAL A 23 -2.68 -2.17 2.00
N ASP A 24 -1.90 -1.93 0.95
CA ASP A 24 -1.93 -2.71 -0.29
C ASP A 24 -1.66 -4.19 -0.02
N GLY A 25 -0.57 -4.53 0.67
CA GLY A 25 -0.26 -5.92 1.01
C GLY A 25 -1.32 -6.61 1.88
N MET A 26 -1.89 -5.89 2.86
CA MET A 26 -2.98 -6.41 3.68
C MET A 26 -4.27 -6.61 2.85
N ALA A 27 -4.60 -5.64 2.01
CA ALA A 27 -5.81 -5.68 1.19
C ALA A 27 -5.69 -6.72 0.06
N THR A 28 -4.50 -6.98 -0.47
CA THR A 28 -4.23 -8.12 -1.35
C THR A 28 -4.59 -9.42 -0.63
N LEU A 29 -4.06 -9.67 0.57
CA LEU A 29 -4.31 -10.92 1.30
C LEU A 29 -5.79 -11.11 1.64
N LEU A 30 -6.48 -10.05 2.09
CA LEU A 30 -7.88 -10.09 2.50
C LEU A 30 -8.86 -10.08 1.32
N GLY A 31 -8.48 -9.45 0.21
CA GLY A 31 -9.32 -9.27 -0.97
C GLY A 31 -9.29 -10.47 -1.92
N GLN A 32 -8.40 -11.42 -1.73
CA GLN A 32 -8.45 -12.69 -2.47
C GLN A 32 -9.67 -13.52 -2.02
N GLY A 33 -10.43 -14.03 -2.98
CA GLY A 33 -11.55 -14.92 -2.71
C GLY A 33 -11.08 -16.34 -2.34
N PHE A 34 -11.97 -17.15 -1.77
CA PHE A 34 -11.66 -18.55 -1.41
C PHE A 34 -11.08 -19.35 -2.60
N GLN A 35 -11.66 -19.15 -3.78
CA GLN A 35 -11.23 -19.75 -5.05
C GLN A 35 -9.79 -19.42 -5.45
N TYR A 36 -9.24 -18.31 -4.97
CA TYR A 36 -7.83 -17.97 -5.22
C TYR A 36 -6.89 -18.96 -4.49
N TRP A 37 -7.30 -19.38 -3.30
CA TRP A 37 -6.54 -20.30 -2.45
C TRP A 37 -6.78 -21.77 -2.79
N ASP A 38 -7.92 -22.07 -3.39
CA ASP A 38 -8.24 -23.39 -3.90
C ASP A 38 -7.50 -23.65 -5.23
N SER A 39 -6.61 -24.64 -5.24
CA SER A 39 -5.87 -25.05 -6.43
C SER A 39 -6.76 -25.55 -7.57
N SER A 40 -7.98 -26.00 -7.28
CA SER A 40 -8.92 -26.54 -8.27
C SER A 40 -9.79 -25.48 -8.97
N GLN A 41 -9.89 -24.26 -8.42
CA GLN A 41 -10.75 -23.18 -8.95
C GLN A 41 -10.04 -21.83 -9.05
N ARG A 42 -8.72 -21.83 -9.31
CA ARG A 42 -7.88 -20.63 -9.26
C ARG A 42 -8.32 -19.53 -10.22
N ILE A 43 -8.86 -18.43 -9.66
CA ILE A 43 -9.10 -17.17 -10.39
C ILE A 43 -8.01 -16.17 -10.00
N ILE A 44 -7.14 -15.82 -10.96
CA ILE A 44 -6.02 -14.89 -10.74
C ILE A 44 -6.54 -13.44 -10.79
N ASN A 45 -6.41 -12.72 -9.67
CA ASN A 45 -6.83 -11.31 -9.53
C ASN A 45 -5.68 -10.35 -9.16
N GLU A 46 -4.43 -10.81 -9.25
CA GLU A 46 -3.24 -10.03 -8.90
C GLU A 46 -2.42 -9.75 -10.16
N ALA A 47 -2.18 -8.47 -10.46
CA ALA A 47 -1.41 -8.05 -11.64
C ALA A 47 0.06 -7.76 -11.31
N SER A 48 0.44 -7.74 -10.03
CA SER A 48 1.83 -7.52 -9.64
C SER A 48 2.68 -8.77 -9.80
N PRO A 49 4.00 -8.65 -10.08
CA PRO A 49 4.92 -9.79 -10.08
C PRO A 49 4.98 -10.55 -8.75
N ALA A 50 4.48 -9.96 -7.65
CA ALA A 50 4.37 -10.63 -6.37
C ALA A 50 3.34 -11.79 -6.38
N TYR A 51 2.52 -11.89 -7.44
CA TYR A 51 1.56 -12.97 -7.61
C TYR A 51 2.20 -14.36 -7.56
N TYR A 52 3.43 -14.55 -8.05
CA TYR A 52 4.09 -15.85 -8.01
C TYR A 52 4.30 -16.35 -6.58
N PHE A 53 4.70 -15.46 -5.66
CA PHE A 53 4.85 -15.79 -4.26
C PHE A 53 3.49 -16.05 -3.61
N LEU A 54 2.49 -15.25 -3.97
CA LEU A 54 1.13 -15.38 -3.47
C LEU A 54 0.47 -16.70 -3.91
N LEU A 55 0.70 -17.15 -5.14
CA LEU A 55 0.26 -18.45 -5.66
C LEU A 55 0.97 -19.62 -4.97
N ALA A 56 2.22 -19.44 -4.55
CA ALA A 56 2.93 -20.51 -3.85
C ALA A 56 2.42 -20.65 -2.41
N SER A 57 2.28 -19.55 -1.67
CA SER A 57 1.70 -19.52 -0.33
C SER A 57 1.45 -18.09 0.15
N PRO A 58 0.35 -17.80 0.87
CA PRO A 58 0.17 -16.51 1.53
C PRO A 58 1.32 -16.17 2.48
N TRP A 59 1.93 -17.16 3.13
CA TRP A 59 3.09 -16.95 4.01
C TRP A 59 4.35 -16.55 3.25
N LEU A 60 4.55 -17.10 2.04
CA LEU A 60 5.67 -16.71 1.17
C LEU A 60 5.50 -15.27 0.69
N PHE A 61 4.26 -14.85 0.41
CA PHE A 61 3.98 -13.45 0.11
C PHE A 61 4.33 -12.55 1.30
N VAL A 62 3.87 -12.87 2.52
CA VAL A 62 4.21 -12.09 3.73
C VAL A 62 5.71 -11.99 3.95
N LEU A 63 6.43 -13.11 3.83
CA LEU A 63 7.89 -13.14 3.95
C LEU A 63 8.55 -12.29 2.85
N GLY A 64 8.09 -12.42 1.61
CA GLY A 64 8.55 -11.61 0.48
C GLY A 64 8.32 -10.12 0.70
N SER A 65 7.15 -9.73 1.20
CA SER A 65 6.85 -8.33 1.58
C SER A 65 7.77 -7.82 2.67
N PHE A 66 8.08 -8.63 3.69
CA PHE A 66 9.02 -8.25 4.74
C PHE A 66 10.42 -8.00 4.19
N ILE A 67 10.92 -8.89 3.33
CA ILE A 67 12.20 -8.73 2.63
C ILE A 67 12.18 -7.48 1.75
N TRP A 68 11.10 -7.25 1.03
CA TRP A 68 10.91 -6.07 0.17
C TRP A 68 10.95 -4.76 0.96
N PHE A 69 10.29 -4.69 2.12
CA PHE A 69 10.35 -3.52 3.00
C PHE A 69 11.75 -3.27 3.55
N ILE A 70 12.47 -4.33 3.96
CA ILE A 70 13.87 -4.20 4.41
C ILE A 70 14.73 -3.68 3.27
N PHE A 71 14.64 -4.29 2.09
CA PHE A 71 15.40 -3.87 0.90
C PHE A 71 15.18 -2.40 0.59
N TRP A 72 13.92 -1.96 0.48
CA TRP A 72 13.62 -0.56 0.18
C TRP A 72 14.00 0.40 1.30
N TYR A 73 13.84 0.00 2.56
CA TYR A 73 14.34 0.80 3.68
C TYR A 73 15.85 1.08 3.54
N TRP A 74 16.64 0.09 3.13
CA TRP A 74 18.07 0.29 2.88
C TRP A 74 18.34 1.09 1.60
N MET A 75 17.60 0.85 0.52
CA MET A 75 17.75 1.57 -0.74
C MET A 75 17.46 3.07 -0.59
N PHE A 76 16.38 3.46 0.08
CA PHE A 76 16.05 4.88 0.30
C PHE A 76 17.06 5.61 1.20
N LYS A 77 17.89 4.89 1.96
CA LYS A 77 19.03 5.51 2.67
C LYS A 77 20.25 5.76 1.78
N ARG A 78 20.40 5.01 0.68
CA ARG A 78 21.58 5.02 -0.19
C ARG A 78 21.37 5.75 -1.51
N LEU A 79 20.13 5.74 -2.02
CA LEU A 79 19.76 6.40 -3.26
C LEU A 79 19.86 7.92 -3.10
N LYS A 80 20.51 8.56 -4.07
CA LYS A 80 20.64 10.01 -4.16
C LYS A 80 19.46 10.64 -4.89
N GLU A 81 19.30 11.94 -4.72
CA GLU A 81 18.39 12.74 -5.55
C GLU A 81 18.86 12.74 -7.02
N PRO A 82 17.94 12.84 -8.00
CA PRO A 82 16.47 12.90 -7.84
C PRO A 82 15.80 11.53 -7.75
N LEU A 83 16.57 10.43 -7.89
CA LEU A 83 16.03 9.09 -8.05
C LEU A 83 15.26 8.58 -6.82
N ASN A 84 15.75 8.89 -5.62
CA ASN A 84 15.03 8.54 -4.39
C ASN A 84 13.64 9.20 -4.35
N LEU A 85 13.52 10.49 -4.67
CA LEU A 85 12.27 11.22 -4.65
C LEU A 85 11.30 10.69 -5.70
N PHE A 86 11.80 10.45 -6.91
CA PHE A 86 11.05 9.86 -8.00
C PHE A 86 10.46 8.50 -7.61
N LEU A 87 11.27 7.59 -7.05
CA LEU A 87 10.82 6.27 -6.62
C LEU A 87 9.82 6.36 -5.45
N ALA A 88 10.02 7.29 -4.50
CA ALA A 88 9.05 7.49 -3.42
C ALA A 88 7.67 7.88 -3.97
N ILE A 89 7.62 8.82 -4.92
CA ILE A 89 6.37 9.25 -5.56
C ILE A 89 5.71 8.10 -6.32
N LEU A 90 6.50 7.35 -7.12
CA LEU A 90 5.99 6.17 -7.82
C LEU A 90 5.41 5.13 -6.87
N PHE A 91 6.06 4.89 -5.74
CA PHE A 91 5.60 3.90 -4.76
C PHE A 91 4.34 4.35 -4.04
N ILE A 92 4.23 5.63 -3.70
CA ILE A 92 2.99 6.19 -3.19
C ILE A 92 1.88 5.98 -4.22
N ALA A 93 2.08 6.39 -5.46
CA ALA A 93 1.06 6.30 -6.51
C ALA A 93 0.64 4.85 -6.79
N GLY A 94 1.61 3.97 -7.04
CA GLY A 94 1.38 2.56 -7.37
C GLY A 94 0.65 1.81 -6.27
N HIS A 95 1.10 1.91 -5.02
CA HIS A 95 0.45 1.23 -3.90
C HIS A 95 -0.88 1.87 -3.51
N SER A 96 -1.05 3.19 -3.67
CA SER A 96 -2.35 3.84 -3.46
C SER A 96 -3.37 3.37 -4.50
N TRP A 97 -2.95 3.23 -5.76
CA TRP A 97 -3.79 2.65 -6.82
C TRP A 97 -4.16 1.20 -6.52
N GLY A 98 -3.18 0.33 -6.28
CA GLY A 98 -3.39 -1.09 -5.97
C GLY A 98 -4.34 -1.29 -4.78
N SER A 99 -4.03 -0.65 -3.65
CA SER A 99 -4.84 -0.75 -2.43
C SER A 99 -6.26 -0.22 -2.62
N SER A 100 -6.46 0.87 -3.39
CA SER A 100 -7.81 1.39 -3.66
C SER A 100 -8.68 0.39 -4.43
N GLY A 101 -8.09 -0.36 -5.38
CA GLY A 101 -8.77 -1.43 -6.09
C GLY A 101 -9.17 -2.57 -5.15
N TRP A 102 -8.27 -2.99 -4.26
CA TRP A 102 -8.55 -4.02 -3.26
C TRP A 102 -9.61 -3.58 -2.25
N LEU A 103 -9.54 -2.35 -1.74
CA LEU A 103 -10.52 -1.79 -0.82
C LEU A 103 -11.92 -1.77 -1.44
N MET A 104 -12.06 -1.38 -2.71
CA MET A 104 -13.35 -1.43 -3.40
C MET A 104 -13.88 -2.86 -3.56
N LYS A 105 -13.00 -3.82 -3.83
CA LYS A 105 -13.38 -5.24 -3.88
C LYS A 105 -13.86 -5.73 -2.51
N ILE A 106 -13.18 -5.32 -1.43
CA ILE A 106 -13.58 -5.65 -0.05
C ILE A 106 -14.91 -4.98 0.29
N PHE A 107 -15.11 -3.71 -0.05
CA PHE A 107 -16.38 -3.01 0.17
C PHE A 107 -17.55 -3.69 -0.55
N LYS A 108 -17.32 -4.18 -1.77
CA LYS A 108 -18.28 -5.01 -2.49
C LYS A 108 -18.58 -6.32 -1.75
N SER A 109 -17.55 -7.04 -1.31
CA SER A 109 -17.73 -8.36 -0.68
C SER A 109 -18.39 -8.30 0.70
N CYS A 110 -18.20 -7.22 1.46
CA CYS A 110 -18.84 -7.03 2.76
C CYS A 110 -20.18 -6.27 2.71
N GLY A 111 -20.70 -5.97 1.51
CA GLY A 111 -21.99 -5.29 1.33
C GLY A 111 -21.96 -3.77 1.61
N LEU A 112 -20.79 -3.18 1.85
CA LEU A 112 -20.65 -1.74 2.03
C LEU A 112 -20.81 -0.96 0.71
N TYR A 113 -20.58 -1.62 -0.43
CA TYR A 113 -20.80 -1.08 -1.77
C TYR A 113 -21.79 -1.96 -2.53
N THR A 114 -22.93 -1.39 -2.93
CA THR A 114 -23.92 -2.02 -3.82
C THR A 114 -24.27 -1.06 -4.97
N ILE A 115 -24.20 -1.54 -6.22
CA ILE A 115 -24.35 -0.72 -7.43
C ILE A 115 -25.71 0.01 -7.50
N ASP A 116 -26.77 -0.62 -7.02
CA ASP A 116 -28.12 -0.06 -7.09
C ASP A 116 -28.49 0.79 -5.86
N ASN A 117 -27.55 1.01 -4.93
CA ASN A 117 -27.78 1.74 -3.68
C ASN A 117 -26.87 2.98 -3.61
N GLN A 118 -27.41 4.13 -4.03
CA GLN A 118 -26.67 5.39 -4.07
C GLN A 118 -26.07 5.80 -2.70
N PRO A 119 -26.79 5.70 -1.55
CA PRO A 119 -26.18 5.92 -0.24
C PRO A 119 -24.95 5.03 0.04
N SER A 120 -25.02 3.74 -0.29
CA SER A 120 -23.90 2.80 -0.13
C SER A 120 -22.70 3.19 -1.01
N ILE A 121 -22.94 3.62 -2.25
CA ILE A 121 -21.89 4.14 -3.14
C ILE A 121 -21.22 5.36 -2.51
N ILE A 122 -22.00 6.35 -2.07
CA ILE A 122 -21.48 7.58 -1.46
C ILE A 122 -20.65 7.25 -0.22
N PHE A 123 -21.12 6.33 0.62
CA PHE A 123 -20.41 5.91 1.82
C PHE A 123 -19.06 5.26 1.50
N ALA A 124 -19.03 4.28 0.60
CA ALA A 124 -17.80 3.60 0.17
C ALA A 124 -16.78 4.58 -0.44
N TRP A 125 -17.24 5.52 -1.27
CA TRP A 125 -16.39 6.58 -1.83
C TRP A 125 -15.85 7.52 -0.75
N SER A 126 -16.67 7.87 0.25
CA SER A 126 -16.22 8.70 1.38
C SER A 126 -15.11 8.02 2.17
N LEU A 127 -15.20 6.70 2.39
CA LEU A 127 -14.12 5.93 3.02
C LEU A 127 -12.83 5.94 2.19
N LEU A 128 -12.92 5.80 0.86
CA LEU A 128 -11.75 5.93 -0.01
C LEU A 128 -11.14 7.34 0.05
N ILE A 129 -11.95 8.39 0.08
CA ILE A 129 -11.45 9.77 0.21
C ILE A 129 -10.68 9.94 1.52
N VAL A 130 -11.23 9.45 2.65
CA VAL A 130 -10.54 9.49 3.95
C VAL A 130 -9.22 8.71 3.91
N TYR A 131 -9.19 7.57 3.20
CA TYR A 131 -7.97 6.80 2.97
C TYR A 131 -6.91 7.60 2.19
N PHE A 132 -7.27 8.23 1.07
CA PHE A 132 -6.35 9.06 0.29
C PHE A 132 -5.88 10.30 1.06
N ILE A 133 -6.74 10.94 1.84
CA ILE A 133 -6.36 12.05 2.73
C ILE A 133 -5.30 11.58 3.74
N SER A 134 -5.46 10.38 4.29
CA SER A 134 -4.49 9.81 5.24
C SER A 134 -3.13 9.55 4.59
N ILE A 135 -3.12 8.99 3.38
CA ILE A 135 -1.89 8.82 2.58
C ILE A 135 -1.23 10.17 2.33
N ALA A 136 -1.99 11.16 1.85
CA ALA A 136 -1.48 12.49 1.53
C ALA A 136 -0.89 13.17 2.77
N ALA A 137 -1.59 13.14 3.92
CA ALA A 137 -1.11 13.74 5.15
C ALA A 137 0.22 13.11 5.63
N ILE A 138 0.34 11.79 5.58
CA ILE A 138 1.56 11.06 5.96
C ILE A 138 2.70 11.38 4.98
N ALA A 139 2.43 11.31 3.67
CA ALA A 139 3.40 11.61 2.63
C ALA A 139 3.91 13.05 2.71
N THR A 140 3.01 14.04 2.85
CA THR A 140 3.37 15.45 3.02
C THR A 140 4.21 15.67 4.28
N TYR A 141 3.85 15.05 5.40
CA TYR A 141 4.66 15.14 6.62
C TYR A 141 6.07 14.59 6.40
N CYS A 142 6.19 13.42 5.79
CA CYS A 142 7.48 12.78 5.51
C CYS A 142 8.32 13.60 4.53
N LEU A 143 7.71 14.08 3.44
CA LEU A 143 8.37 14.93 2.44
C LEU A 143 8.86 16.25 3.06
N ARG A 144 8.06 16.88 3.92
CA ARG A 144 8.50 18.09 4.66
C ARG A 144 9.71 17.81 5.55
N VAL A 145 9.76 16.64 6.20
CA VAL A 145 10.92 16.23 7.00
C VAL A 145 12.14 16.00 6.12
N TYR A 146 11.95 15.42 4.93
CA TYR A 146 13.00 15.18 3.95
C TYR A 146 13.60 16.49 3.40
N LEU A 147 12.75 17.39 2.87
CA LEU A 147 13.18 18.66 2.27
C LEU A 147 13.89 19.60 3.27
N ARG A 148 13.59 19.49 4.57
CA ARG A 148 14.30 20.26 5.62
C ARG A 148 15.72 19.75 5.90
N ARG A 149 16.11 18.62 5.31
CA ARG A 149 17.41 17.96 5.52
C ARG A 149 18.29 17.99 4.29
N SER A 150 17.69 17.99 3.11
CA SER A 150 18.41 18.28 1.87
C SER A 150 18.88 19.74 1.96
N PRO A 151 20.20 20.01 1.99
CA PRO A 151 20.74 21.36 1.98
C PRO A 151 20.42 22.09 0.68
#